data_AF-A0A4Q2YTU1-F1
#
_entry.id   AF-A0A4Q2YTU1-F1
#
_cell.length_a   1.000
_cell.length_b   1.000
_cell.length_c   1.000
_cell.angle_alpha   90.00
_cell.angle_beta   90.00
_cell.angle_gamma   90.00
#
_symmetry.space_group_name_H-M   'P 1'
#
loop_
_entity.id
_entity.type
_entity.pdbx_description
1 polymer ?
#
loop_
_entity_poly.entity_id
_entity_poly.type
_entity_poly.pdbx_seq_one_letter_code
_entity_poly.pdbx_strand_id
1 'polypeptide(L)'
;MKNWTTQAEQRLAEYLKERTAREGFEGEDAAELKDDLTRHIHEEAEQSEGETVGLMQLENLLGRLDAGYCPPPEKPVADQKKAGALGFWTWTFGVFLPIGVLILEMFTSLCGGIFFNPTPTWWHAAWIALVPGLNAWLIRGGKGGSAVQRGLAAGFGTMTATFFALLFLPIIHLSFFAVIFYGIGLLSLSPILAALVSWKISKVTGRDTPDRRGFGRGWKTGAVATVMVLLALEGPSLWTRVNLATALSGDEQSEPAISRLRAFHSERSLLNACYERESGLGKATDISGWLVQTFTNPLAFFGAGDTDGAGSESRRDVYFRVTGKAITAVKPP
;
A
#
# COMPACT_ATOMS: atom_id res chain seq x y z
N MET A 1 42.49 -32.60 -21.75
CA MET A 1 41.19 -32.10 -21.26
C MET A 1 41.33 -30.68 -20.75
N LYS A 2 40.78 -29.71 -21.49
CA LYS A 2 40.69 -28.31 -21.09
C LYS A 2 39.65 -28.11 -20.00
N ASN A 3 39.79 -27.04 -19.23
CA ASN A 3 38.83 -26.70 -18.18
C ASN A 3 37.61 -26.00 -18.79
N TRP A 4 36.42 -26.53 -18.54
CA TRP A 4 35.17 -25.93 -18.99
C TRP A 4 34.57 -25.05 -17.91
N THR A 5 33.99 -23.91 -18.32
CA THR A 5 33.20 -23.10 -17.39
C THR A 5 31.83 -23.75 -17.18
N THR A 6 31.27 -23.65 -15.97
CA THR A 6 29.94 -24.20 -15.66
C THR A 6 28.84 -23.67 -16.60
N GLN A 7 29.00 -22.42 -17.08
CA GLN A 7 28.08 -21.83 -18.06
C GLN A 7 28.19 -22.49 -19.44
N ALA A 8 29.41 -22.83 -19.88
CA ALA A 8 29.63 -23.52 -21.15
C ALA A 8 29.09 -24.96 -21.11
N GLU A 9 29.27 -25.69 -20.01
CA GLU A 9 28.72 -27.04 -19.85
C GLU A 9 27.18 -27.04 -19.88
N GLN A 10 26.56 -26.10 -19.17
CA GLN A 10 25.10 -25.94 -19.19
C GLN A 10 24.59 -25.61 -20.59
N ARG A 11 25.26 -24.70 -21.30
CA ARG A 11 24.89 -24.31 -22.66
C ARG A 11 25.04 -25.47 -23.65
N LEU A 12 26.10 -26.27 -23.53
CA LEU A 12 26.34 -27.45 -24.36
C LEU A 12 25.21 -28.48 -24.16
N ALA A 13 24.81 -28.74 -22.92
CA ALA A 13 23.69 -29.65 -22.63
C ALA A 13 22.36 -29.17 -23.24
N GLU A 14 22.10 -27.86 -23.19
CA GLU A 14 20.93 -27.25 -23.85
C GLU A 14 20.99 -27.41 -25.37
N TYR A 15 22.13 -27.12 -26.00
CA TYR A 15 22.33 -27.28 -27.44
C TYR A 15 22.09 -28.73 -27.89
N LEU A 16 22.65 -29.69 -27.18
CA LEU A 16 22.49 -31.11 -27.49
C LEU A 16 21.02 -31.55 -27.42
N LYS A 17 20.28 -31.04 -26.43
CA LYS A 17 18.84 -31.29 -26.31
C LYS A 17 18.07 -30.69 -27.50
N GLU A 18 18.35 -29.44 -27.87
CA GLU A 18 17.73 -28.76 -29.02
C GLU A 18 18.04 -29.49 -30.33
N ARG A 19 19.30 -29.92 -30.53
CA ARG A 19 19.74 -30.66 -31.71
C ARG A 19 19.01 -31.99 -31.83
N THR A 20 18.91 -32.76 -30.75
CA THR A 20 18.15 -34.04 -30.77
C THR A 20 16.67 -33.84 -31.09
N ALA A 21 16.06 -32.77 -30.55
CA ALA A 21 14.67 -32.44 -30.83
C ALA A 21 14.45 -31.98 -32.29
N ARG A 22 15.40 -31.26 -32.89
CA ARG A 22 15.32 -30.82 -34.29
C ARG A 22 15.39 -31.99 -35.27
N GLU A 23 16.24 -32.97 -34.99
CA GLU A 23 16.42 -34.15 -35.84
C GLU A 23 15.34 -35.23 -35.58
N GLY A 24 14.49 -35.05 -34.55
CA GLY A 24 13.39 -35.97 -34.25
C GLY A 24 13.81 -37.31 -33.62
N PHE A 25 15.03 -37.39 -33.07
CA PHE A 25 15.50 -38.60 -32.39
C PHE A 25 14.95 -38.68 -30.96
N GLU A 26 14.53 -39.88 -30.55
CA GLU A 26 14.06 -40.19 -29.20
C GLU A 26 14.77 -41.43 -28.65
N GLY A 27 14.78 -41.61 -27.32
CA GLY A 27 15.29 -42.83 -26.69
C GLY A 27 16.80 -43.04 -26.87
N GLU A 28 17.16 -44.23 -27.33
CA GLU A 28 18.55 -44.71 -27.47
C GLU A 28 19.30 -43.95 -28.57
N ASP A 29 18.66 -43.70 -29.71
CA ASP A 29 19.22 -42.93 -30.84
C ASP A 29 19.57 -41.50 -30.43
N ALA A 30 18.75 -40.89 -29.56
CA ALA A 30 19.02 -39.56 -29.03
C ALA A 30 20.18 -39.55 -28.03
N ALA A 31 20.45 -40.67 -27.35
CA ALA A 31 21.57 -40.79 -26.43
C ALA A 31 22.89 -40.99 -27.20
N GLU A 32 22.88 -41.83 -28.23
CA GLU A 32 24.04 -42.03 -29.11
C GLU A 32 24.45 -40.74 -29.82
N LEU A 33 23.49 -40.00 -30.39
CA LEU A 33 23.76 -38.71 -31.03
C LEU A 33 24.35 -37.70 -30.05
N LYS A 34 23.88 -37.68 -28.79
CA LYS A 34 24.42 -36.77 -27.77
C LYS A 34 25.85 -37.14 -27.41
N ASP A 35 26.16 -38.43 -27.25
CA ASP A 35 27.51 -38.87 -26.89
C ASP A 35 28.50 -38.57 -28.02
N ASP A 36 28.12 -38.87 -29.27
CA ASP A 36 28.96 -38.63 -30.44
C ASP A 36 29.24 -37.13 -30.64
N LEU A 37 28.19 -36.29 -30.59
CA LEU A 37 28.35 -34.83 -30.68
C LEU A 37 29.15 -34.27 -29.50
N THR A 38 28.95 -34.80 -28.29
CA THR A 38 29.73 -34.36 -27.12
C THR A 38 31.20 -34.63 -27.34
N ARG A 39 31.55 -35.85 -27.80
CA ARG A 39 32.94 -36.23 -28.09
C ARG A 39 33.55 -35.35 -29.16
N HIS A 40 32.84 -35.15 -30.27
CA HIS A 40 33.32 -34.33 -31.38
C HIS A 40 33.52 -32.86 -30.97
N ILE A 41 32.61 -32.29 -30.19
CA ILE A 41 32.73 -30.93 -29.66
C ILE A 41 33.91 -30.80 -28.69
N HIS A 42 34.16 -31.82 -27.86
CA HIS A 42 35.32 -31.82 -26.96
C HIS A 42 36.64 -31.94 -27.71
N GLU A 43 36.72 -32.81 -28.73
CA GLU A 43 37.89 -32.93 -29.61
C GLU A 43 38.20 -31.61 -30.32
N GLU A 44 37.18 -30.96 -30.88
CA GLU A 44 37.31 -29.68 -31.56
C GLU A 44 37.69 -28.55 -30.59
N ALA A 45 37.17 -28.61 -29.34
CA ALA A 45 37.52 -27.67 -28.29
C ALA A 45 38.97 -27.85 -27.84
N GLU A 46 39.51 -29.06 -27.86
CA GLU A 46 40.92 -29.31 -27.56
C GLU A 46 41.86 -28.70 -28.62
N GLN A 47 41.45 -28.67 -29.88
CA GLN A 47 42.21 -28.06 -30.99
C GLN A 47 42.18 -26.53 -31.00
N SER A 48 41.25 -25.89 -30.29
CA SER A 48 41.18 -24.42 -30.20
C SER A 48 42.35 -23.83 -29.38
N GLU A 49 42.65 -22.53 -29.52
CA GLU A 49 43.65 -21.88 -28.67
C GLU A 49 43.04 -21.44 -27.32
N GLY A 50 43.65 -21.83 -26.20
CA GLY A 50 43.25 -21.43 -24.85
C GLY A 50 43.16 -22.59 -23.85
N GLU A 51 43.41 -22.30 -22.57
CA GLU A 51 43.44 -23.27 -21.47
C GLU A 51 42.04 -23.56 -20.89
N THR A 52 41.11 -22.61 -21.04
CA THR A 52 39.72 -22.69 -20.55
C THR A 52 38.73 -22.45 -21.68
N VAL A 53 37.65 -23.24 -21.73
CA VAL A 53 36.55 -23.09 -22.69
C VAL A 53 35.42 -22.28 -22.05
N GLY A 54 35.34 -21.02 -22.46
CA GLY A 54 34.27 -20.09 -22.05
C GLY A 54 33.04 -20.16 -22.95
N LEU A 55 31.94 -19.54 -22.52
CA LEU A 55 30.67 -19.47 -23.27
C LEU A 55 30.87 -18.94 -24.71
N MET A 56 31.62 -17.85 -24.88
CA MET A 56 31.84 -17.22 -26.18
C MET A 56 32.64 -18.11 -27.15
N GLN A 57 33.59 -18.88 -26.63
CA GLN A 57 34.36 -19.83 -27.43
C GLN A 57 33.50 -21.03 -27.84
N LEU A 58 32.66 -21.53 -26.93
CA LEU A 58 31.69 -22.57 -27.24
C LEU A 58 30.71 -22.12 -28.33
N GLU A 59 30.13 -20.93 -28.21
CA GLU A 59 29.19 -20.37 -29.21
C GLU A 59 29.84 -20.25 -30.61
N ASN A 60 31.09 -19.79 -30.68
CA ASN A 60 31.84 -19.73 -31.94
C ASN A 60 32.12 -21.13 -32.53
N LEU A 61 32.42 -22.10 -31.67
CA LEU A 61 32.67 -23.48 -32.07
C LEU A 61 31.38 -24.14 -32.59
N LEU A 62 30.26 -23.96 -31.90
CA LEU A 62 28.95 -24.43 -32.32
C LEU A 62 28.51 -23.80 -33.65
N GLY A 63 28.73 -22.50 -33.82
CA GLY A 63 28.43 -21.80 -35.09
C GLY A 63 29.29 -22.27 -36.26
N ARG A 64 30.48 -22.83 -36.01
CA ARG A 64 31.34 -23.43 -37.04
C ARG A 64 30.92 -24.86 -37.38
N LEU A 65 30.58 -25.67 -36.37
CA LEU A 65 30.27 -27.09 -36.53
C LEU A 65 28.85 -27.34 -37.07
N ASP A 66 27.89 -26.47 -36.75
CA ASP A 66 26.50 -26.64 -37.16
C ASP A 66 26.01 -25.43 -37.95
N ALA A 67 25.90 -25.59 -39.27
CA ALA A 67 25.40 -24.56 -40.18
C ALA A 67 23.93 -24.15 -39.90
N GLY A 68 23.18 -24.97 -39.17
CA GLY A 68 21.82 -24.66 -38.69
C GLY A 68 21.78 -24.06 -37.29
N TYR A 69 22.93 -23.77 -36.68
CA TYR A 69 23.00 -23.18 -35.36
C TYR A 69 22.67 -21.68 -35.40
N CYS A 70 21.51 -21.33 -34.84
CA CYS A 70 21.22 -19.94 -34.49
C CYS A 70 21.56 -19.78 -33.01
N PRO A 71 22.52 -18.91 -32.63
CA PRO A 71 22.73 -18.62 -31.22
C PRO A 71 21.40 -18.14 -30.64
N PRO A 72 21.00 -18.61 -29.44
CA PRO A 72 19.80 -18.12 -28.80
C PRO A 72 19.92 -16.60 -28.74
N PRO A 73 18.86 -15.84 -29.10
CA PRO A 73 18.93 -14.38 -29.07
C PRO A 73 19.47 -14.03 -27.70
N GLU A 74 20.63 -13.37 -27.67
CA GLU A 74 21.31 -12.98 -26.44
C GLU A 74 20.21 -12.40 -25.58
N LYS A 75 19.77 -13.15 -24.55
CA LYS A 75 18.79 -12.62 -23.61
C LYS A 75 19.50 -11.37 -23.17
N PRO A 76 19.00 -10.16 -23.52
CA PRO A 76 19.72 -8.95 -23.18
C PRO A 76 20.00 -9.16 -21.71
N VAL A 77 21.28 -9.23 -21.34
CA VAL A 77 21.71 -9.41 -19.95
C VAL A 77 20.99 -8.26 -19.30
N ALA A 78 19.82 -8.57 -18.74
CA ALA A 78 18.78 -7.58 -18.64
C ALA A 78 19.42 -6.62 -17.70
N ASP A 79 19.80 -5.48 -18.27
CA ASP A 79 20.67 -4.51 -17.66
C ASP A 79 20.12 -4.46 -16.26
N GLN A 80 20.88 -4.99 -15.28
CA GLN A 80 20.44 -5.02 -13.90
C GLN A 80 20.51 -3.54 -13.53
N LYS A 81 19.55 -2.77 -14.07
CA LYS A 81 19.20 -1.43 -13.68
C LYS A 81 18.96 -1.66 -12.22
N LYS A 82 19.98 -1.29 -11.45
CA LYS A 82 19.98 -1.34 -10.01
C LYS A 82 18.58 -0.97 -9.61
N ALA A 83 17.88 -1.88 -8.94
CA ALA A 83 16.60 -1.62 -8.31
C ALA A 83 16.82 -0.50 -7.27
N GLY A 84 16.88 0.75 -7.75
CA GLY A 84 17.86 1.66 -7.17
C GLY A 84 17.84 3.05 -7.78
N ALA A 85 16.66 3.56 -8.09
CA ALA A 85 16.33 4.97 -7.92
C ALA A 85 14.82 5.11 -8.07
N LEU A 86 14.07 4.70 -7.05
CA LEU A 86 12.77 5.33 -6.84
C LEU A 86 13.06 6.84 -6.73
N GLY A 87 12.73 7.57 -7.80
CA GLY A 87 13.23 8.92 -8.04
C GLY A 87 12.90 9.90 -6.92
N PHE A 88 13.51 11.07 -6.95
CA PHE A 88 13.30 12.17 -5.99
C PHE A 88 11.81 12.39 -5.62
N TRP A 89 10.92 12.28 -6.61
CA TRP A 89 9.48 12.38 -6.42
C TRP A 89 8.86 11.32 -5.49
N THR A 90 9.35 10.08 -5.53
CA THR A 90 8.89 9.00 -4.64
C THR A 90 9.27 9.30 -3.18
N TRP A 91 10.50 9.80 -2.94
CA TRP A 91 10.92 10.22 -1.60
C TRP A 91 10.10 11.40 -1.09
N THR A 92 9.92 12.40 -1.94
CA THR A 92 9.19 13.63 -1.58
C THR A 92 7.76 13.31 -1.19
N PHE A 93 7.00 12.63 -2.06
CA PHE A 93 5.58 12.38 -1.83
C PHE A 93 5.27 11.14 -0.98
N GLY A 94 6.18 10.18 -0.91
CA GLY A 94 5.99 8.95 -0.14
C GLY A 94 6.52 9.02 1.29
N VAL A 95 7.41 9.98 1.60
CA VAL A 95 8.11 10.07 2.89
C VAL A 95 8.08 11.49 3.45
N PHE A 96 8.73 12.44 2.79
CA PHE A 96 8.96 13.77 3.38
C PHE A 96 7.68 14.59 3.51
N LEU A 97 6.86 14.65 2.47
CA LEU A 97 5.60 15.39 2.50
C LEU A 97 4.63 14.82 3.54
N PRO A 98 4.34 13.50 3.61
CA PRO A 98 3.48 12.94 4.65
C PRO A 98 3.99 13.21 6.07
N ILE A 99 5.31 13.13 6.30
CA ILE A 99 5.92 13.47 7.61
C ILE A 99 5.70 14.94 7.94
N GLY A 100 5.98 15.85 6.98
CA GLY A 100 5.81 17.28 7.18
C GLY A 100 4.36 17.65 7.48
N VAL A 101 3.40 17.07 6.74
CA VAL A 101 1.97 17.27 6.98
C VAL A 101 1.54 16.72 8.33
N LEU A 102 2.00 15.53 8.73
CA LEU A 102 1.70 14.96 10.03
C LEU A 102 2.23 15.83 11.18
N ILE A 103 3.47 16.29 11.07
CA ILE A 103 4.08 17.20 12.05
C ILE A 103 3.27 18.50 12.14
N LEU A 104 2.93 19.11 11.00
CA LEU A 104 2.12 20.32 10.98
C LEU A 104 0.78 20.09 11.70
N GLU A 105 0.05 19.03 11.34
CA GLU A 105 -1.24 18.71 11.95
C GLU A 105 -1.13 18.51 13.46
N MET A 106 -0.07 17.86 13.95
CA MET A 106 0.15 17.69 15.38
C MET A 106 0.35 19.00 16.13
N PHE A 107 0.89 20.05 15.48
CA PHE A 107 1.08 21.37 16.10
C PHE A 107 -0.11 22.31 15.90
N THR A 108 -0.79 22.22 14.76
CA THR A 108 -1.79 23.22 14.37
C THR A 108 -3.22 22.72 14.40
N SER A 109 -3.45 21.40 14.39
CA SER A 109 -4.77 20.78 14.29
C SER A 109 -5.63 21.38 13.16
N LEU A 110 -5.01 21.66 12.00
CA LEU A 110 -5.65 22.40 10.91
C LEU A 110 -6.74 21.57 10.24
N CYS A 111 -6.48 20.29 9.99
CA CYS A 111 -7.49 19.37 9.48
C CYS A 111 -8.63 19.24 10.48
N GLY A 112 -8.32 19.11 11.78
CA GLY A 112 -9.33 19.06 12.84
C GLY A 112 -10.20 20.32 12.94
N GLY A 113 -9.64 21.50 12.66
CA GLY A 113 -10.38 22.76 12.71
C GLY A 113 -11.25 23.05 11.49
N ILE A 114 -10.94 22.47 10.33
CA ILE A 114 -11.62 22.78 9.06
C ILE A 114 -12.50 21.62 8.57
N PHE A 115 -12.04 20.38 8.71
CA PHE A 115 -12.67 19.19 8.14
C PHE A 115 -12.97 18.16 9.23
N PHE A 116 -11.99 17.30 9.51
CA PHE A 116 -11.97 16.27 10.53
C PHE A 116 -10.55 16.10 11.05
N ASN A 117 -10.41 15.61 12.29
CA ASN A 117 -9.08 15.36 12.86
C ASN A 117 -8.60 13.96 12.44
N PRO A 118 -7.57 13.83 11.57
CA PRO A 118 -7.02 12.53 11.16
C PRO A 118 -6.20 11.86 12.27
N THR A 119 -5.76 12.63 13.28
CA THR A 119 -4.96 12.18 14.41
C THR A 119 -5.66 12.47 15.74
N PRO A 120 -6.85 11.91 15.99
CA PRO A 120 -7.57 12.19 17.22
C PRO A 120 -6.75 11.73 18.43
N THR A 121 -6.03 10.61 18.31
CA THR A 121 -5.16 10.08 19.36
C THR A 121 -3.73 9.88 18.86
N TRP A 122 -2.79 9.76 19.80
CA TRP A 122 -1.40 9.42 19.50
C TRP A 122 -1.26 8.09 18.74
N TRP A 123 -2.19 7.15 18.93
CA TRP A 123 -2.22 5.89 18.17
C TRP A 123 -2.51 6.10 16.69
N HIS A 124 -3.38 7.06 16.34
CA HIS A 124 -3.62 7.43 14.95
C HIS A 124 -2.40 8.11 14.34
N ALA A 125 -1.75 9.01 15.08
CA ALA A 125 -0.51 9.64 14.63
C ALA A 125 0.60 8.60 14.38
N ALA A 126 0.76 7.64 15.29
CA ALA A 126 1.71 6.54 15.13
C ALA A 126 1.36 5.66 13.91
N TRP A 127 0.08 5.31 13.72
CA TRP A 127 -0.37 4.52 12.58
C TRP A 127 -0.12 5.23 11.24
N ILE A 128 -0.43 6.53 11.15
CA ILE A 128 -0.16 7.35 9.96
C ILE A 128 1.35 7.47 9.72
N ALA A 129 2.16 7.68 10.78
CA ALA A 129 3.62 7.77 10.69
C ALA A 129 4.29 6.48 10.19
N LEU A 130 3.66 5.31 10.40
CA LEU A 130 4.17 4.04 9.87
C LEU A 130 4.21 4.05 8.33
N VAL A 131 3.28 4.73 7.65
CA VAL A 131 3.24 4.75 6.18
C VAL A 131 4.54 5.31 5.58
N PRO A 132 4.99 6.55 5.88
CA PRO A 132 6.25 7.06 5.35
C PRO A 132 7.46 6.27 5.84
N GLY A 133 7.42 5.70 7.05
CA GLY A 133 8.48 4.82 7.56
C GLY A 133 8.64 3.54 6.73
N LEU A 134 7.53 2.85 6.43
CA LEU A 134 7.51 1.65 5.61
C LEU A 134 7.88 1.96 4.16
N ASN A 135 7.40 3.08 3.60
CA ASN A 135 7.80 3.54 2.29
C ASN A 135 9.31 3.81 2.21
N ALA A 136 9.89 4.51 3.19
CA ALA A 136 11.32 4.75 3.25
C ALA A 136 12.13 3.45 3.32
N TRP A 137 11.67 2.47 4.10
CA TRP A 137 12.29 1.14 4.19
C TRP A 137 12.24 0.38 2.86
N LEU A 138 11.09 0.38 2.18
CA LEU A 138 10.91 -0.27 0.89
C LEU A 138 11.72 0.44 -0.22
N ILE A 139 11.79 1.77 -0.20
CA ILE A 139 12.60 2.56 -1.14
C ILE A 139 14.10 2.22 -0.99
N ARG A 140 14.57 1.97 0.24
CA ARG A 140 15.94 1.51 0.53
C ARG A 140 16.19 0.04 0.19
N GLY A 141 15.24 -0.62 -0.49
CA GLY A 141 15.33 -2.00 -0.94
C GLY A 141 14.87 -3.04 0.07
N GLY A 142 14.30 -2.64 1.22
CA GLY A 142 13.82 -3.56 2.25
C GLY A 142 14.91 -4.52 2.74
N LYS A 143 16.13 -3.99 2.97
CA LYS A 143 17.29 -4.78 3.41
C LYS A 143 16.97 -5.54 4.70
N GLY A 144 17.38 -6.81 4.77
CA GLY A 144 17.11 -7.71 5.89
C GLY A 144 15.69 -8.30 5.94
N GLY A 145 14.77 -7.85 5.08
CA GLY A 145 13.40 -8.35 5.03
C GLY A 145 13.20 -9.51 4.07
N SER A 146 12.45 -10.54 4.48
CA SER A 146 11.98 -11.60 3.58
C SER A 146 10.95 -11.07 2.57
N ALA A 147 10.66 -11.83 1.51
CA ALA A 147 9.63 -11.48 0.53
C ALA A 147 8.26 -11.24 1.20
N VAL A 148 7.92 -12.06 2.20
CA VAL A 148 6.68 -11.93 2.99
C VAL A 148 6.67 -10.63 3.79
N GLN A 149 7.77 -10.28 4.46
CA GLN A 149 7.86 -9.03 5.24
C GLN A 149 7.78 -7.78 4.35
N ARG A 150 8.43 -7.80 3.18
CA ARG A 150 8.31 -6.74 2.18
C ARG A 150 6.89 -6.61 1.65
N GLY A 151 6.25 -7.75 1.37
CA GLY A 151 4.84 -7.81 1.02
C GLY A 151 3.96 -7.19 2.10
N LEU A 152 4.14 -7.60 3.37
CA LEU A 152 3.38 -7.10 4.51
C LEU A 152 3.50 -5.58 4.65
N ALA A 153 4.73 -5.05 4.63
CA ALA A 153 4.96 -3.61 4.68
C ALA A 153 4.29 -2.87 3.52
N ALA A 154 4.42 -3.40 2.30
CA ALA A 154 3.84 -2.80 1.11
C ALA A 154 2.30 -2.81 1.14
N GLY A 155 1.70 -3.92 1.57
CA GLY A 155 0.26 -4.06 1.75
C GLY A 155 -0.28 -3.13 2.83
N PHE A 156 0.38 -3.10 3.99
CA PHE A 156 -0.01 -2.26 5.11
C PHE A 156 0.08 -0.76 4.77
N GLY A 157 1.22 -0.33 4.24
CA GLY A 157 1.44 1.07 3.85
C GLY A 157 0.51 1.52 2.72
N THR A 158 0.28 0.67 1.72
CA THR A 158 -0.62 1.00 0.60
C THR A 158 -2.08 1.08 1.06
N MET A 159 -2.56 0.10 1.83
CA MET A 159 -3.94 0.07 2.31
C MET A 159 -4.24 1.24 3.24
N THR A 160 -3.32 1.55 4.18
CA THR A 160 -3.46 2.70 5.09
C THR A 160 -3.49 4.01 4.31
N ALA A 161 -2.54 4.21 3.39
CA ALA A 161 -2.50 5.43 2.58
C ALA A 161 -3.77 5.58 1.73
N THR A 162 -4.27 4.49 1.16
CA THR A 162 -5.49 4.47 0.34
C THR A 162 -6.72 4.83 1.17
N PHE A 163 -6.83 4.29 2.40
CA PHE A 163 -7.92 4.65 3.31
C PHE A 163 -7.96 6.17 3.58
N PHE A 164 -6.83 6.77 3.96
CA PHE A 164 -6.79 8.22 4.16
C PHE A 164 -6.99 8.99 2.86
N ALA A 165 -6.43 8.55 1.73
CA ALA A 165 -6.71 9.18 0.44
C ALA A 165 -8.20 9.22 0.10
N LEU A 166 -8.95 8.16 0.42
CA LEU A 166 -10.40 8.11 0.23
C LEU A 166 -11.14 9.08 1.15
N LEU A 167 -10.71 9.23 2.41
CA LEU A 167 -11.30 10.22 3.33
C LEU A 167 -11.16 11.65 2.81
N PHE A 168 -10.02 11.96 2.17
CA PHE A 168 -9.71 13.27 1.61
C PHE A 168 -10.25 13.47 0.18
N LEU A 169 -10.79 12.43 -0.45
CA LEU A 169 -11.28 12.49 -1.84
C LEU A 169 -12.45 13.46 -2.03
N PRO A 170 -13.48 13.54 -1.15
CA PRO A 170 -14.57 14.50 -1.30
C PRO A 170 -14.09 15.95 -1.35
N ILE A 171 -12.99 16.26 -0.64
CA ILE A 171 -12.46 17.62 -0.52
C ILE A 171 -11.36 17.95 -1.54
N ILE A 172 -11.11 17.06 -2.51
CA ILE A 172 -9.99 17.22 -3.47
C ILE A 172 -10.11 18.51 -4.30
N HIS A 173 -11.33 18.91 -4.66
CA HIS A 173 -11.57 20.10 -5.47
C HIS A 173 -11.22 21.38 -4.68
N LEU A 174 -11.67 21.49 -3.43
CA LEU A 174 -11.29 22.59 -2.53
C LEU A 174 -9.78 22.61 -2.29
N SER A 175 -9.17 21.43 -2.16
CA SER A 175 -7.73 21.27 -1.98
C SER A 175 -6.95 21.83 -3.16
N PHE A 176 -7.41 21.57 -4.39
CA PHE A 176 -6.77 22.09 -5.60
C PHE A 176 -6.80 23.62 -5.64
N PHE A 177 -7.95 24.25 -5.35
CA PHE A 177 -8.04 25.70 -5.22
C PHE A 177 -7.14 26.24 -4.10
N ALA A 178 -7.15 25.62 -2.92
CA ALA A 178 -6.34 26.03 -1.78
C ALA A 178 -4.83 25.92 -2.05
N VAL A 179 -4.38 24.96 -2.87
CA VAL A 179 -2.98 24.90 -3.34
C VAL A 179 -2.64 26.13 -4.17
N ILE A 180 -3.46 26.45 -5.17
CA ILE A 180 -3.18 27.54 -6.13
C ILE A 180 -3.10 28.90 -5.43
N PHE A 181 -4.00 29.17 -4.48
CA PHE A 181 -4.10 30.48 -3.84
C PHE A 181 -3.29 30.62 -2.55
N TYR A 182 -3.16 29.56 -1.75
CA TYR A 182 -2.63 29.65 -0.39
C TYR A 182 -1.54 28.61 -0.08
N GLY A 183 -1.27 27.64 -0.97
CA GLY A 183 -0.34 26.53 -0.72
C GLY A 183 -0.82 25.50 0.32
N ILE A 184 -1.82 25.83 1.15
CA ILE A 184 -2.34 25.00 2.25
C ILE A 184 -3.03 23.73 1.74
N GLY A 185 -3.57 23.74 0.52
CA GLY A 185 -4.23 22.56 -0.06
C GLY A 185 -3.31 21.34 -0.23
N LEU A 186 -2.00 21.50 -0.07
CA LEU A 186 -1.05 20.39 -0.09
C LEU A 186 -1.26 19.44 1.11
N LEU A 187 -1.85 19.94 2.21
CA LEU A 187 -2.20 19.14 3.39
C LEU A 187 -3.18 18.03 3.05
N SER A 188 -4.25 18.37 2.34
CA SER A 188 -5.31 17.43 1.95
C SER A 188 -4.96 16.63 0.70
N LEU A 189 -4.05 17.12 -0.15
CA LEU A 189 -3.51 16.35 -1.29
C LEU A 189 -2.44 15.32 -0.88
N SER A 190 -1.77 15.52 0.26
CA SER A 190 -0.69 14.65 0.73
C SER A 190 -1.10 13.17 0.86
N PRO A 191 -2.24 12.80 1.49
CA PRO A 191 -2.67 11.40 1.56
C PRO A 191 -2.89 10.75 0.19
N ILE A 192 -3.42 11.51 -0.78
CA ILE A 192 -3.69 11.03 -2.14
C ILE A 192 -2.38 10.75 -2.88
N LEU A 193 -1.43 11.68 -2.81
CA LEU A 193 -0.10 11.50 -3.40
C LEU A 193 0.67 10.37 -2.72
N ALA A 194 0.57 10.26 -1.40
CA ALA A 194 1.15 9.17 -0.63
C ALA A 194 0.57 7.82 -1.07
N ALA A 195 -0.74 7.70 -1.29
CA ALA A 195 -1.38 6.47 -1.76
C ALA A 195 -0.88 6.04 -3.14
N LEU A 196 -0.81 6.97 -4.09
CA LEU A 196 -0.29 6.69 -5.44
C LEU A 196 1.17 6.23 -5.40
N VAL A 197 1.98 6.88 -4.55
CA VAL A 197 3.40 6.54 -4.39
C VAL A 197 3.57 5.20 -3.67
N SER A 198 2.85 4.94 -2.58
CA SER A 198 2.85 3.65 -1.87
C SER A 198 2.47 2.51 -2.81
N TRP A 199 1.43 2.71 -3.65
CA TRP A 199 1.03 1.73 -4.65
C TRP A 199 2.12 1.47 -5.70
N LYS A 200 2.78 2.53 -6.18
CA LYS A 200 3.91 2.43 -7.11
C LYS A 200 5.08 1.67 -6.48
N ILE A 201 5.45 2.01 -5.24
CA ILE A 201 6.50 1.32 -4.48
C ILE A 201 6.14 -0.16 -4.36
N SER A 202 4.92 -0.49 -3.91
CA SER A 202 4.43 -1.87 -3.78
C SER A 202 4.53 -2.66 -5.09
N LYS A 203 4.17 -2.04 -6.23
CA LYS A 203 4.26 -2.68 -7.54
C LYS A 203 5.71 -2.93 -7.97
N VAL A 204 6.60 -1.97 -7.76
CA VAL A 204 8.01 -2.09 -8.12
C VAL A 204 8.67 -3.15 -7.23
N THR A 205 8.52 -3.07 -5.91
CA THR A 205 9.08 -4.05 -4.98
C THR A 205 8.55 -5.47 -5.24
N GLY A 206 7.27 -5.62 -5.58
CA GLY A 206 6.70 -6.92 -5.92
C GLY A 206 7.24 -7.52 -7.22
N ARG A 207 7.64 -6.68 -8.19
CA ARG A 207 8.27 -7.13 -9.45
C ARG A 207 9.73 -7.54 -9.25
N ASP A 208 10.45 -6.81 -8.40
CA ASP A 208 11.88 -6.99 -8.12
C ASP A 208 12.15 -8.10 -7.09
N THR A 209 11.12 -8.56 -6.38
CA THR A 209 11.25 -9.65 -5.41
C THR A 209 11.22 -11.02 -6.12
N PRO A 210 12.24 -11.89 -5.90
CA PRO A 210 12.30 -13.21 -6.55
C PRO A 210 11.11 -14.11 -6.17
N ASP A 211 10.73 -14.13 -4.90
CA ASP A 211 9.57 -14.88 -4.40
C ASP A 211 8.29 -14.03 -4.47
N ARG A 212 7.67 -14.03 -5.65
CA ARG A 212 6.40 -13.31 -5.89
C ARG A 212 5.22 -13.87 -5.08
N ARG A 213 5.21 -15.17 -4.78
CA ARG A 213 4.12 -15.81 -4.03
C ARG A 213 4.18 -15.40 -2.56
N GLY A 214 5.37 -15.43 -1.95
CA GLY A 214 5.61 -14.93 -0.61
C GLY A 214 5.27 -13.44 -0.49
N PHE A 215 5.70 -12.61 -1.45
CA PHE A 215 5.34 -11.20 -1.49
C PHE A 215 3.81 -11.00 -1.55
N GLY A 216 3.11 -11.70 -2.45
CA GLY A 216 1.66 -11.58 -2.59
C GLY A 216 0.90 -12.01 -1.33
N ARG A 217 1.34 -13.07 -0.65
CA ARG A 217 0.78 -13.49 0.65
C ARG A 217 1.03 -12.42 1.72
N GLY A 218 2.26 -11.92 1.80
CA GLY A 218 2.64 -10.81 2.68
C GLY A 218 1.75 -9.60 2.47
N TRP A 219 1.55 -9.18 1.21
CA TRP A 219 0.71 -8.04 0.86
C TRP A 219 -0.72 -8.19 1.35
N LYS A 220 -1.35 -9.37 1.14
CA LYS A 220 -2.68 -9.66 1.66
C LYS A 220 -2.72 -9.60 3.18
N THR A 221 -1.73 -10.18 3.86
CA THR A 221 -1.66 -10.12 5.33
C THR A 221 -1.48 -8.69 5.85
N GLY A 222 -0.69 -7.86 5.18
CA GLY A 222 -0.53 -6.44 5.53
C GLY A 222 -1.81 -5.62 5.32
N ALA A 223 -2.54 -5.89 4.25
CA ALA A 223 -3.85 -5.27 4.00
C ALA A 223 -4.88 -5.67 5.07
N VAL A 224 -4.97 -6.95 5.42
CA VAL A 224 -5.85 -7.44 6.50
C VAL A 224 -5.44 -6.82 7.84
N ALA A 225 -4.14 -6.76 8.15
CA ALA A 225 -3.64 -6.12 9.37
C ALA A 225 -4.05 -4.63 9.45
N THR A 226 -4.07 -3.93 8.32
CA THR A 226 -4.56 -2.54 8.25
C THR A 226 -6.04 -2.46 8.62
N VAL A 227 -6.87 -3.35 8.07
CA VAL A 227 -8.31 -3.40 8.39
C VAL A 227 -8.51 -3.69 9.87
N MET A 228 -7.73 -4.59 10.46
CA MET A 228 -7.80 -4.88 11.89
C MET A 228 -7.41 -3.66 12.75
N VAL A 229 -6.36 -2.92 12.38
CA VAL A 229 -5.99 -1.68 13.07
C VAL A 229 -7.09 -0.63 12.95
N LEU A 230 -7.67 -0.46 11.76
CA LEU A 230 -8.79 0.45 11.54
C LEU A 230 -10.00 0.08 12.41
N LEU A 231 -10.38 -1.20 12.46
CA LEU A 231 -11.48 -1.67 13.31
C LEU A 231 -11.19 -1.48 14.79
N ALA A 232 -9.95 -1.68 15.23
CA ALA A 232 -9.57 -1.49 16.62
C ALA A 232 -9.60 0.00 17.04
N LEU A 233 -9.20 0.90 16.15
CA LEU A 233 -9.11 2.33 16.45
C LEU A 233 -10.43 3.08 16.21
N GLU A 234 -11.13 2.80 15.11
CA GLU A 234 -12.34 3.51 14.69
C GLU A 234 -13.62 2.74 14.98
N GLY A 235 -13.54 1.43 15.25
CA GLY A 235 -14.72 0.59 15.53
C GLY A 235 -15.58 1.10 16.69
N PRO A 236 -14.99 1.43 17.87
CA PRO A 236 -15.77 1.97 18.99
C PRO A 236 -16.43 3.32 18.68
N SER A 237 -15.73 4.19 17.95
CA SER A 237 -16.23 5.50 17.52
C SER A 237 -17.39 5.36 16.54
N LEU A 238 -17.24 4.54 15.51
CA LEU A 238 -18.27 4.22 14.52
C LEU A 238 -19.49 3.58 15.17
N TRP A 239 -19.29 2.61 16.08
CA TRP A 239 -20.38 1.99 16.83
C TRP A 239 -21.18 3.04 17.61
N THR A 240 -20.48 3.96 18.26
CA THR A 240 -21.11 5.04 19.05
C THR A 240 -21.90 5.98 18.15
N ARG A 241 -21.35 6.40 17.01
CA ARG A 241 -22.01 7.30 16.05
C ARG A 241 -23.27 6.68 15.43
N VAL A 242 -23.21 5.40 15.04
CA VAL A 242 -24.36 4.71 14.43
C VAL A 242 -25.50 4.58 15.45
N ASN A 243 -25.22 4.11 16.67
CA ASN A 243 -26.26 3.99 17.68
C ASN A 243 -26.76 5.37 18.17
N LEU A 244 -25.91 6.40 18.19
CA LEU A 244 -26.34 7.76 18.47
C LEU A 244 -27.30 8.29 17.40
N ALA A 245 -26.99 8.07 16.11
CA ALA A 245 -27.88 8.46 15.02
C ALA A 245 -29.25 7.75 15.12
N THR A 246 -29.26 6.46 15.45
CA THR A 246 -30.50 5.71 15.70
C THR A 246 -31.25 6.20 16.94
N ALA A 247 -30.54 6.57 18.02
CA ALA A 247 -31.18 7.13 19.22
C ALA A 247 -31.84 8.49 18.98
N LEU A 248 -31.37 9.24 17.98
CA LEU A 248 -31.89 10.56 17.63
C LEU A 248 -33.03 10.51 16.60
N SER A 249 -33.28 9.37 15.94
CA SER A 249 -34.33 9.30 14.91
C SER A 249 -35.74 9.35 15.49
N GLY A 250 -35.92 9.09 16.79
CA GLY A 250 -37.22 9.12 17.46
C GLY A 250 -38.11 7.90 17.15
N ASP A 251 -37.57 6.91 16.44
CA ASP A 251 -38.28 5.68 16.07
C ASP A 251 -38.34 4.67 17.23
N GLU A 252 -39.07 3.57 17.03
CA GLU A 252 -39.15 2.41 17.95
C GLU A 252 -37.76 1.85 18.32
N GLN A 253 -36.74 2.08 17.49
CA GLN A 253 -35.36 1.66 17.72
C GLN A 253 -34.55 2.59 18.65
N SER A 254 -35.10 3.73 19.06
CA SER A 254 -34.37 4.74 19.85
C SER A 254 -34.00 4.24 21.25
N GLU A 255 -34.95 3.65 21.99
CA GLU A 255 -34.70 3.12 23.34
C GLU A 255 -33.70 1.94 23.34
N PRO A 256 -33.83 0.94 22.43
CA PRO A 256 -32.80 -0.08 22.24
C PRO A 256 -31.42 0.52 21.95
N ALA A 257 -31.32 1.54 21.10
CA ALA A 257 -30.05 2.18 20.78
C ALA A 257 -29.40 2.82 22.02
N ILE A 258 -30.18 3.49 22.87
CA ILE A 258 -29.70 4.06 24.14
C ILE A 258 -29.20 2.96 25.09
N SER A 259 -29.92 1.83 25.20
CA SER A 259 -29.46 0.70 26.02
C SER A 259 -28.12 0.12 25.53
N ARG A 260 -27.91 0.03 24.20
CA ARG A 260 -26.64 -0.41 23.61
C ARG A 260 -25.50 0.57 23.91
N LEU A 261 -25.77 1.88 23.81
CA LEU A 261 -24.79 2.92 24.17
C LEU A 261 -24.40 2.86 25.65
N ARG A 262 -25.35 2.58 26.55
CA ARG A 262 -25.05 2.35 27.98
C ARG A 262 -24.13 1.15 28.20
N ALA A 263 -24.32 0.07 27.42
CA ALA A 263 -23.48 -1.12 27.51
C ALA A 263 -22.07 -0.90 26.93
N PHE A 264 -21.97 -0.22 25.79
CA PHE A 264 -20.69 0.04 25.12
C PHE A 264 -20.74 1.31 24.28
N HIS A 265 -19.85 2.26 24.59
CA HIS A 265 -19.66 3.49 23.84
C HIS A 265 -18.21 4.02 23.96
N SER A 266 -17.84 4.89 23.02
CA SER A 266 -16.66 5.75 23.09
C SER A 266 -17.06 7.08 23.73
N GLU A 267 -16.61 7.33 24.96
CA GLU A 267 -16.91 8.58 25.69
C GLU A 267 -16.46 9.81 24.90
N ARG A 268 -15.29 9.74 24.26
CA ARG A 268 -14.77 10.81 23.41
C ARG A 268 -15.70 11.09 22.23
N SER A 269 -16.08 10.07 21.46
CA SER A 269 -16.92 10.25 20.27
C SER A 269 -18.31 10.76 20.64
N LEU A 270 -18.86 10.28 21.76
CA LEU A 270 -20.15 10.75 22.27
C LEU A 270 -20.08 12.21 22.73
N LEU A 271 -19.01 12.59 23.43
CA LEU A 271 -18.80 13.96 23.89
C LEU A 271 -18.55 14.92 22.72
N ASN A 272 -17.70 14.53 21.77
CA ASN A 272 -17.49 15.22 20.50
C ASN A 272 -18.81 15.52 19.77
N ALA A 273 -19.70 14.53 19.65
CA ALA A 273 -21.01 14.70 19.03
C ALA A 273 -21.87 15.77 19.73
N CYS A 274 -21.71 15.98 21.04
CA CYS A 274 -22.46 16.99 21.77
C CYS A 274 -21.96 18.43 21.57
N TYR A 275 -20.70 18.58 21.14
CA TYR A 275 -20.07 19.85 20.81
C TYR A 275 -20.14 20.18 19.31
N GLU A 276 -20.53 19.22 18.48
CA GLU A 276 -20.85 19.45 17.07
C GLU A 276 -22.12 20.31 16.93
N ARG A 277 -21.94 21.55 16.49
CA ARG A 277 -23.02 22.50 16.20
C ARG A 277 -23.57 22.24 14.79
N GLU A 278 -24.84 22.38 14.46
CA GLU A 278 -25.38 22.04 13.10
C GLU A 278 -25.28 23.16 12.03
N SER A 279 -24.09 23.74 11.80
CA SER A 279 -23.95 24.87 10.86
C SER A 279 -22.68 24.81 10.00
N GLY A 280 -22.84 24.56 8.70
CA GLY A 280 -21.81 24.76 7.68
C GLY A 280 -20.72 23.68 7.55
N LEU A 281 -19.89 23.83 6.49
CA LEU A 281 -18.90 22.88 5.93
C LEU A 281 -17.86 22.23 6.88
N GLY A 282 -17.82 22.59 8.18
CA GLY A 282 -16.85 22.05 9.13
C GLY A 282 -17.55 21.49 10.36
N LYS A 283 -17.76 20.16 10.42
CA LYS A 283 -18.51 19.56 11.54
C LYS A 283 -18.38 18.07 11.83
N ALA A 284 -17.45 17.35 11.22
CA ALA A 284 -17.10 16.03 11.72
C ALA A 284 -15.84 16.16 12.58
N THR A 285 -15.99 16.18 13.90
CA THR A 285 -14.82 16.33 14.79
C THR A 285 -13.88 15.12 14.76
N ASP A 286 -14.36 13.98 14.23
CA ASP A 286 -13.62 12.73 14.11
C ASP A 286 -13.94 11.96 12.82
N ILE A 287 -13.07 11.00 12.48
CA ILE A 287 -13.15 10.18 11.26
C ILE A 287 -14.50 9.46 11.16
N SER A 288 -15.00 8.94 12.27
CA SER A 288 -16.27 8.21 12.31
C SER A 288 -17.48 9.09 11.96
N GLY A 289 -17.53 10.33 12.48
CA GLY A 289 -18.54 11.31 12.12
C GLY A 289 -18.47 11.68 10.64
N TRP A 290 -17.26 11.85 10.10
CA TRP A 290 -17.03 12.18 8.70
C TRP A 290 -17.56 11.09 7.76
N LEU A 291 -17.27 9.82 8.08
CA LEU A 291 -17.77 8.69 7.31
C LEU A 291 -19.30 8.64 7.32
N VAL A 292 -19.91 8.70 8.50
CA VAL A 292 -21.38 8.64 8.62
C VAL A 292 -22.03 9.77 7.83
N GLN A 293 -21.56 11.01 8.00
CA GLN A 293 -22.10 12.18 7.30
C GLN A 293 -21.95 12.06 5.78
N THR A 294 -20.78 11.62 5.30
CA THR A 294 -20.51 11.46 3.86
C THR A 294 -21.41 10.40 3.23
N PHE A 295 -21.71 9.31 3.96
CA PHE A 295 -22.58 8.25 3.46
C PHE A 295 -24.07 8.59 3.55
N THR A 296 -24.52 9.30 4.58
CA THR A 296 -25.94 9.62 4.76
C THR A 296 -26.39 10.82 3.96
N ASN A 297 -25.53 11.83 3.79
CA ASN A 297 -25.86 13.01 3.00
C ASN A 297 -24.64 13.50 2.18
N PRO A 298 -24.34 12.83 1.04
CA PRO A 298 -23.21 13.22 0.19
C PRO A 298 -23.36 14.62 -0.42
N LEU A 299 -24.59 15.15 -0.51
CA LEU A 299 -24.87 16.48 -1.04
C LEU A 299 -24.75 17.60 0.00
N ALA A 300 -24.71 17.28 1.30
CA ALA A 300 -24.45 18.26 2.37
C ALA A 300 -23.12 19.01 2.15
N PHE A 301 -22.19 18.39 1.43
CA PHE A 301 -20.91 18.98 1.03
C PHE A 301 -21.06 20.25 0.17
N PHE A 302 -22.13 20.34 -0.62
CA PHE A 302 -22.41 21.48 -1.51
C PHE A 302 -23.32 22.53 -0.89
N GLY A 303 -23.49 22.52 0.43
CA GLY A 303 -24.34 23.49 1.14
C GLY A 303 -25.82 23.16 1.14
N ALA A 304 -26.21 21.95 0.71
CA ALA A 304 -27.57 21.45 0.78
C ALA A 304 -27.79 20.66 2.08
N GLY A 305 -28.00 21.36 3.19
CA GLY A 305 -28.32 20.74 4.48
C GLY A 305 -29.00 21.72 5.41
N ASP A 306 -30.18 21.35 5.89
CA ASP A 306 -31.03 22.18 6.74
C ASP A 306 -30.34 22.52 8.07
N THR A 307 -30.43 23.79 8.45
CA THR A 307 -29.76 24.36 9.63
C THR A 307 -30.74 24.42 10.80
N ASP A 308 -31.09 23.28 11.39
CA ASP A 308 -31.85 23.29 12.64
C ASP A 308 -30.92 23.00 13.80
N GLY A 309 -30.82 23.93 14.75
CA GLY A 309 -29.99 23.80 15.96
C GLY A 309 -30.53 22.81 17.00
N ALA A 310 -31.67 22.18 16.70
CA ALA A 310 -32.39 21.26 17.57
C ALA A 310 -31.64 19.93 17.83
N GLY A 311 -30.78 19.49 16.91
CA GLY A 311 -30.05 18.24 17.08
C GLY A 311 -28.96 18.31 18.16
N SER A 312 -28.45 19.50 18.48
CA SER A 312 -27.44 19.67 19.54
C SER A 312 -27.99 19.46 20.96
N GLU A 313 -29.24 19.82 21.21
CA GLU A 313 -29.89 19.57 22.52
C GLU A 313 -30.26 18.10 22.68
N SER A 314 -30.82 17.49 21.64
CA SER A 314 -31.15 16.06 21.63
C SER A 314 -29.91 15.18 21.84
N ARG A 315 -28.75 15.53 21.25
CA ARG A 315 -27.48 14.84 21.51
C ARG A 315 -27.04 14.93 22.97
N ARG A 316 -27.23 16.08 23.61
CA ARG A 316 -26.89 16.30 25.03
C ARG A 316 -27.82 15.52 25.96
N ASP A 317 -29.11 15.41 25.62
CA ASP A 317 -30.04 14.55 26.35
C ASP A 317 -29.60 13.08 26.27
N VAL A 318 -29.30 12.57 25.07
CA VAL A 318 -28.78 11.20 24.91
C VAL A 318 -27.49 11.00 25.69
N TYR A 319 -26.55 11.97 25.68
CA TYR A 319 -25.33 11.90 26.48
C TYR A 319 -25.62 11.76 27.98
N PHE A 320 -26.54 12.58 28.52
CA PHE A 320 -26.95 12.49 29.92
C PHE A 320 -27.62 11.14 30.22
N ARG A 321 -28.50 10.66 29.34
CA ARG A 321 -29.18 9.38 29.49
C ARG A 321 -28.23 8.18 29.43
N VAL A 322 -27.13 8.28 28.70
CA VAL A 322 -26.12 7.21 28.56
C VAL A 322 -25.10 7.25 29.70
N THR A 323 -24.61 8.43 30.08
CA THR A 323 -23.48 8.58 31.02
C THR A 323 -23.90 8.94 32.45
N GLY A 324 -25.10 9.50 32.63
CA GLY A 324 -25.56 10.10 33.89
C GLY A 324 -24.87 11.41 34.26
N LYS A 325 -23.99 11.95 33.42
CA LYS A 325 -23.22 13.18 33.67
C LYS A 325 -23.78 14.34 32.85
N ALA A 326 -23.87 15.51 33.46
CA ALA A 326 -24.16 16.74 32.73
C ALA A 326 -22.95 17.15 31.88
N ILE A 327 -23.17 17.67 30.67
CA ILE A 327 -22.10 18.12 29.76
C ILE A 327 -21.23 19.22 30.37
N THR A 328 -21.81 20.06 31.25
CA THR A 328 -21.11 21.14 31.95
C THR A 328 -20.12 20.65 33.00
N ALA A 329 -20.22 19.39 33.43
CA ALA A 329 -19.32 18.79 34.40
C ALA A 329 -18.03 18.25 33.77
N VAL A 330 -17.94 18.22 32.43
CA VAL A 330 -16.81 17.62 31.69
C VAL A 330 -16.15 18.68 30.80
N LYS A 331 -14.82 18.70 30.79
CA LYS A 331 -14.05 19.63 29.96
C LYS A 331 -14.33 19.36 28.47
N PRO A 332 -14.54 20.40 27.64
CA PRO A 332 -14.65 20.23 26.20
C PRO A 332 -13.38 19.59 25.60
N PRO A 333 -13.53 18.83 24.50
CA PRO A 333 -12.49 18.02 23.90
C PRO A 333 -11.44 18.82 23.13
#